data_AF-A0A0C2D318-F1
#
_entry.id   AF-A0A0C2D318-F1
#
_cell.length_a   1.000
_cell.length_b   1.000
_cell.length_c   1.000
_cell.angle_alpha   90.00
_cell.angle_beta   90.00
_cell.angle_gamma   90.00
#
_symmetry.space_group_name_H-M   'P 1'
#
loop_
_entity.id
_entity.type
_entity.pdbx_description
1 polymer ?
#
loop_
_entity_poly.entity_id
_entity_poly.type
_entity_poly.pdbx_seq_one_letter_code
_entity_poly.pdbx_strand_id
1 'polypeptide(L)'
;VIDLGKKRIDYYDSLLGRNQRCLEDLKNYLVEESKDKKKQPFSFDGWEFNLRTDIPRQLNGSDCGVFACKFAEFASRRAEIVFTQEHMPYYRQRMLYELVTRKLL
;
A
#
# COMPACT_ATOMS: atom_id res chain seq x y z
N VAL A 1 3.41 1.23 -1.25
CA VAL A 1 4.02 -0.05 -0.85
C VAL A 1 5.32 -0.22 -1.61
N ILE A 2 6.43 -0.51 -0.92
CA ILE A 2 7.72 -0.82 -1.53
C ILE A 2 7.95 -2.33 -1.35
N ASP A 3 7.85 -3.12 -2.41
CA ASP A 3 8.18 -4.56 -2.38
C ASP A 3 9.58 -4.76 -2.99
N LEU A 4 10.59 -4.86 -2.11
CA LEU A 4 11.98 -5.07 -2.52
C LEU A 4 12.17 -6.43 -3.23
N GLY A 5 11.40 -7.46 -2.84
CA GLY A 5 11.53 -8.80 -3.40
C GLY A 5 10.92 -8.93 -4.80
N LYS A 6 9.86 -8.16 -5.09
CA LYS A 6 9.29 -8.01 -6.44
C LYS A 6 9.84 -6.81 -7.20
N LYS A 7 10.76 -6.05 -6.61
CA LYS A 7 11.34 -4.82 -7.18
C LYS A 7 10.27 -3.86 -7.71
N ARG A 8 9.28 -3.50 -6.88
CA ARG A 8 8.27 -2.53 -7.31
C ARG A 8 7.83 -1.57 -6.21
N ILE A 9 7.39 -0.39 -6.63
CA ILE A 9 6.70 0.57 -5.76
C ILE A 9 5.29 0.79 -6.30
N ASP A 10 4.31 0.39 -5.51
CA ASP A 10 2.89 0.54 -5.82
C ASP A 10 2.27 1.64 -4.96
N TYR A 11 1.68 2.65 -5.57
CA TYR A 11 0.85 3.66 -4.91
C TYR A 11 -0.62 3.24 -4.97
N TYR A 12 -1.27 3.21 -3.81
CA TYR A 12 -2.68 2.85 -3.68
C TYR A 12 -3.44 4.07 -3.16
N ASP A 13 -4.51 4.43 -3.86
CA ASP A 13 -5.46 5.46 -3.45
C ASP A 13 -6.87 4.98 -3.79
N SER A 14 -7.72 4.83 -2.78
CA SER A 14 -9.09 4.36 -2.94
C SER A 14 -10.00 5.33 -3.70
N LEU A 15 -9.58 6.58 -3.93
CA LEU A 15 -10.24 7.53 -4.83
C LEU A 15 -9.57 7.60 -6.21
N LEU A 16 -8.54 6.79 -6.47
CA LEU A 16 -7.73 6.80 -7.68
C LEU A 16 -7.01 8.13 -7.93
N GLY A 17 -6.66 8.85 -6.86
CA GLY A 17 -5.76 9.99 -6.95
C GLY A 17 -4.41 9.58 -7.54
N ARG A 18 -3.85 10.47 -8.37
CA ARG A 18 -2.54 10.25 -9.00
C ARG A 18 -1.50 11.08 -8.29
N ASN A 19 -0.58 10.42 -7.58
CA ASN A 19 0.51 11.10 -6.87
C ASN A 19 1.87 10.59 -7.35
N GLN A 20 2.26 11.02 -8.54
CA GLN A 20 3.56 10.68 -9.13
C GLN A 20 4.73 11.17 -8.27
N ARG A 21 4.57 12.36 -7.67
CA ARG A 21 5.57 12.95 -6.78
C ARG A 21 5.87 12.05 -5.57
N CYS A 22 4.86 11.43 -4.98
CA CYS A 22 5.07 10.45 -3.90
C CYS A 22 5.96 9.28 -4.34
N LEU A 23 5.78 8.77 -5.56
CA LEU A 23 6.66 7.71 -6.08
C LEU A 23 8.10 8.20 -6.24
N GLU A 24 8.31 9.42 -6.73
CA GLU A 24 9.64 10.03 -6.87
C GLU A 24 10.32 10.25 -5.51
N ASP A 25 9.57 10.79 -4.54
CA ASP A 25 10.06 11.01 -3.18
C ASP A 25 10.48 9.68 -2.52
N LEU A 26 9.71 8.60 -2.71
CA LEU A 26 10.06 7.27 -2.21
C LEU A 26 11.30 6.67 -2.91
N LYS A 27 11.49 6.91 -4.22
CA LYS A 27 12.70 6.49 -4.92
C LYS A 27 13.92 7.19 -4.36
N ASN A 28 13.84 8.51 -4.20
CA ASN A 28 14.91 9.32 -3.65
C ASN A 28 15.26 8.89 -2.22
N TYR A 29 14.23 8.61 -1.40
CA TYR A 29 14.43 8.06 -0.06
C TYR A 29 15.25 6.77 -0.08
N LEU A 30 14.92 5.79 -0.94
CA LEU A 30 15.66 4.52 -0.99
C LEU A 30 17.13 4.70 -1.43
N VAL A 31 17.40 5.64 -2.35
CA VAL A 31 18.77 5.96 -2.78
C VAL A 31 19.57 6.54 -1.63
N GLU A 32 19.02 7.57 -0.96
CA GLU A 32 19.69 8.23 0.16
C GLU A 32 19.86 7.29 1.36
N GLU A 33 18.84 6.49 1.69
CA GLU A 33 18.88 5.51 2.78
C GLU A 33 19.93 4.41 2.51
N SER A 34 20.04 3.91 1.28
CA SER A 34 21.09 2.93 0.92
C SER A 34 22.49 3.55 1.00
N LYS A 35 22.64 4.78 0.51
CA LYS A 35 23.91 5.51 0.57
C LYS A 35 24.31 5.78 2.02
N ASP A 36 23.37 6.12 2.89
CA ASP A 36 23.67 6.37 4.29
C ASP A 36 23.92 5.08 5.08
N LYS A 37 23.02 4.09 5.02
CA LYS A 37 23.09 2.90 5.89
C LYS A 37 23.99 1.80 5.36
N LYS A 38 24.05 1.62 4.05
CA LYS A 38 24.79 0.53 3.39
C LYS A 38 26.05 1.00 2.67
N LYS A 39 26.25 2.33 2.56
CA LYS A 39 27.38 2.95 1.86
C LYS A 39 27.53 2.47 0.42
N GLN A 40 26.41 2.14 -0.23
CA GLN A 40 26.38 1.63 -1.60
C GLN A 40 25.25 2.30 -2.41
N PRO A 41 25.41 2.47 -3.73
CA PRO A 41 24.34 2.97 -4.58
C PRO A 41 23.18 1.98 -4.61
N PHE A 42 21.95 2.51 -4.67
CA PHE A 42 20.75 1.71 -4.91
C PHE A 42 20.42 1.75 -6.39
N SER A 43 20.41 0.60 -7.06
CA SER A 43 19.96 0.50 -8.45
C SER A 43 18.48 0.11 -8.52
N PHE A 44 17.76 0.78 -9.42
CA PHE A 44 16.38 0.46 -9.78
C PHE A 44 16.28 -0.41 -11.04
N ASP A 45 17.34 -1.15 -11.41
CA ASP A 45 17.29 -2.04 -12.57
C ASP A 45 16.23 -3.13 -12.43
N GLY A 46 15.33 -3.15 -13.41
CA GLY A 46 14.17 -4.05 -13.45
C GLY A 46 13.07 -3.70 -12.45
N TRP A 47 13.01 -2.44 -11.98
CA TRP A 47 11.94 -2.00 -11.08
C TRP A 47 10.71 -1.49 -11.82
N GLU A 48 9.54 -1.77 -11.23
CA GLU A 48 8.25 -1.22 -11.66
C GLU A 48 7.76 -0.14 -10.69
N PHE A 49 7.09 0.88 -11.21
CA PHE A 49 6.55 1.99 -10.43
C PHE A 49 5.12 2.27 -10.87
N ASN A 50 4.16 1.92 -10.01
CA ASN A 50 2.78 1.81 -10.41
C ASN A 50 1.90 2.75 -9.59
N LEU A 51 1.12 3.58 -10.28
CA LEU A 51 -0.08 4.19 -9.72
C LEU A 51 -1.21 3.17 -9.93
N ARG A 52 -1.60 2.43 -8.89
CA ARG A 52 -2.57 1.34 -9.04
C ARG A 52 -3.96 1.89 -9.32
N THR A 53 -4.53 1.48 -10.45
CA THR A 53 -5.90 1.82 -10.87
C THR A 53 -6.81 0.59 -10.92
N ASP A 54 -6.23 -0.59 -10.89
CA ASP A 54 -6.84 -1.92 -10.83
C ASP A 54 -7.22 -2.32 -9.40
N ILE A 55 -7.83 -1.39 -8.65
CA ILE A 55 -8.15 -1.55 -7.23
C ILE A 55 -9.59 -1.11 -6.93
N PRO A 56 -10.24 -1.70 -5.92
CA PRO A 56 -11.58 -1.29 -5.51
C PRO A 56 -11.56 0.16 -5.03
N ARG A 57 -12.60 0.92 -5.40
CA ARG A 57 -12.74 2.33 -5.07
C ARG A 57 -13.63 2.52 -3.85
N GLN A 58 -13.32 3.51 -3.03
CA GLN A 58 -14.27 3.99 -2.02
C GLN A 58 -15.38 4.79 -2.71
N LEU A 59 -16.59 4.69 -2.18
CA LEU A 59 -17.79 5.40 -2.67
C LEU A 59 -18.34 6.40 -1.64
N ASN A 60 -17.58 6.68 -0.57
CA ASN A 60 -17.91 7.67 0.45
C ASN A 60 -16.66 8.45 0.91
N GLY A 61 -16.84 9.39 1.84
CA GLY A 61 -15.75 10.24 2.36
C GLY A 61 -15.05 9.74 3.62
N SER A 62 -15.40 8.58 4.16
CA SER A 62 -14.95 8.14 5.49
C SER A 62 -14.19 6.81 5.51
N ASP A 63 -14.25 6.00 4.44
CA ASP A 63 -13.64 4.67 4.38
C ASP A 63 -12.17 4.67 3.93
N CYS A 64 -11.56 5.80 3.55
CA CYS A 64 -10.18 5.86 3.05
C CYS A 64 -9.17 5.15 3.97
N GLY A 65 -9.30 5.32 5.29
CA GLY A 65 -8.45 4.64 6.27
C GLY A 65 -8.64 3.12 6.29
N VAL A 66 -9.88 2.64 6.12
CA VAL A 66 -10.19 1.20 6.07
C VAL A 66 -9.62 0.60 4.78
N PHE A 67 -9.81 1.26 3.64
CA PHE A 67 -9.19 0.86 2.37
C PHE A 67 -7.67 0.83 2.47
N ALA A 68 -7.02 1.84 3.04
CA ALA A 68 -5.57 1.86 3.23
C ALA A 68 -5.08 0.67 4.05
N CYS A 69 -5.75 0.35 5.18
CA CYS A 69 -5.44 -0.82 5.99
C CYS A 69 -5.65 -2.13 5.21
N LYS A 70 -6.74 -2.26 4.45
CA LYS A 70 -7.01 -3.47 3.67
C LYS A 70 -6.04 -3.64 2.50
N PHE A 71 -5.68 -2.58 1.80
CA PHE A 71 -4.63 -2.63 0.78
C PHE A 71 -3.29 -3.08 1.38
N ALA A 72 -2.91 -2.53 2.54
CA ALA A 72 -1.69 -2.95 3.22
C ALA A 72 -1.74 -4.43 3.65
N GLU A 73 -2.86 -4.90 4.17
CA GLU A 73 -3.05 -6.28 4.60
C GLU A 73 -2.89 -7.26 3.43
N PHE A 74 -3.58 -7.03 2.30
CA PHE A 74 -3.43 -7.86 1.09
C PHE A 74 -2.01 -7.78 0.50
N ALA A 75 -1.43 -6.58 0.42
CA ALA A 75 -0.09 -6.37 -0.10
C ALA A 75 0.98 -7.10 0.75
N SER A 76 0.84 -7.10 2.09
CA SER A 76 1.77 -7.76 3.00
C SER A 76 1.83 -9.28 2.81
N ARG A 77 0.72 -9.89 2.39
CA ARG A 77 0.64 -11.32 2.04
C ARG A 77 0.88 -11.61 0.57
N ARG A 78 1.17 -10.58 -0.25
CA ARG A 78 1.23 -10.66 -1.73
C ARG A 78 -0.02 -11.33 -2.33
N ALA A 79 -1.18 -11.09 -1.73
CA ALA A 79 -2.45 -11.63 -2.17
C ALA A 79 -3.17 -10.66 -3.12
N GLU A 80 -4.00 -11.20 -4.01
CA GLU A 80 -4.87 -10.39 -4.88
C GLU A 80 -5.98 -9.72 -4.08
N ILE A 81 -6.28 -8.47 -4.41
CA ILE A 81 -7.33 -7.71 -3.74
C ILE A 81 -8.69 -8.19 -4.25
N VAL A 82 -9.46 -8.84 -3.37
CA VAL A 82 -10.78 -9.42 -3.70
C VAL A 82 -11.94 -8.75 -2.96
N PHE A 83 -11.70 -7.63 -2.26
CA PHE A 83 -12.74 -6.91 -1.54
C PHE A 83 -13.30 -5.72 -2.34
N THR A 84 -14.44 -5.21 -1.90
CA THR A 84 -15.15 -4.06 -2.49
C THR A 84 -15.66 -3.14 -1.39
N GLN A 85 -16.25 -1.99 -1.79
CA GLN A 85 -16.90 -1.05 -0.88
C GLN A 85 -17.97 -1.71 0.02
N GLU A 86 -18.69 -2.73 -0.47
CA GLU A 86 -19.74 -3.43 0.28
C GLU A 86 -19.21 -4.12 1.55
N HIS A 87 -17.91 -4.43 1.58
CA HIS A 87 -17.28 -5.10 2.71
C HIS A 87 -16.85 -4.13 3.84
N MET A 88 -16.87 -2.81 3.61
CA MET A 88 -16.35 -1.82 4.57
C MET A 88 -17.06 -1.86 5.93
N PRO A 89 -18.39 -2.00 6.03
CA PRO A 89 -19.06 -2.12 7.34
C PRO A 89 -18.53 -3.32 8.15
N TYR A 90 -18.36 -4.47 7.51
CA TYR A 90 -17.78 -5.65 8.14
C TYR A 90 -16.33 -5.41 8.56
N TYR A 91 -15.49 -4.85 7.67
CA TYR A 91 -14.08 -4.61 8.00
C TYR A 91 -13.91 -3.63 9.16
N ARG A 92 -14.78 -2.63 9.31
CA ARG A 92 -14.76 -1.73 10.47
C ARG A 92 -14.98 -2.48 11.78
N GLN A 93 -16.01 -3.34 11.83
CA GLN A 93 -16.29 -4.15 13.02
C GLN A 93 -15.18 -5.16 13.30
N ARG A 94 -14.67 -5.79 12.24
CA ARG A 94 -13.56 -6.74 12.34
C ARG A 94 -12.28 -6.06 12.86
N MET A 95 -11.91 -4.90 12.33
CA MET A 95 -10.73 -4.16 12.79
C MET A 95 -10.84 -3.79 14.27
N LEU A 96 -12.02 -3.38 14.75
CA LEU A 96 -12.25 -3.13 16.17
C LEU A 96 -11.94 -4.39 17.01
N TYR A 97 -12.46 -5.54 16.59
CA TYR A 97 -12.20 -6.81 17.26
C TYR A 97 -10.71 -7.20 17.21
N GLU A 98 -10.06 -7.08 16.04
CA GLU A 98 -8.64 -7.40 15.85
C GLU A 98 -7.74 -6.50 16.72
N LEU A 99 -8.10 -5.22 16.89
CA LEU A 99 -7.37 -4.28 17.75
C LEU A 99 -7.52 -4.62 19.24
N VAL A 100 -8.74 -4.91 19.70
CA VAL A 100 -9.01 -5.26 21.10
C VAL A 100 -8.36 -6.59 21.47
N THR A 101 -8.42 -7.57 20.57
CA THR A 101 -7.85 -8.91 20.80
C THR A 101 -6.38 -9.03 20.42
N ARG A 102 -5.81 -8.01 19.76
CA ARG A 102 -4.44 -7.98 19.22
C ARG A 102 -4.12 -9.17 18.31
N LYS A 103 -5.13 -9.65 17.57
CA LYS A 103 -5.02 -10.82 16.70
C LYS A 103 -5.76 -10.56 15.40
N LEU A 104 -5.05 -10.64 14.27
CA LEU A 104 -5.67 -10.62 12.94
C LEU A 104 -6.39 -11.96 12.69
N LEU A 105 -7.58 -11.87 12.09
CA LEU A 105 -8.41 -13.04 11.76
C LEU A 105 -8.10 -13.64 10.38
#